data_AF-K1S0C7-F1
#
_entry.id   AF-K1S0C7-F1
#
_cell.length_a   1.000
_cell.length_b   1.000
_cell.length_c   1.000
_cell.angle_alpha   90.00
_cell.angle_beta   90.00
_cell.angle_gamma   90.00
#
_symmetry.space_group_name_H-M   'P 1'
#
loop_
_entity.id
_entity.type
_entity.pdbx_description
1 polymer ?
#
loop_
_entity_poly.entity_id
_entity_poly.type
_entity_poly.pdbx_seq_one_letter_code
_entity_poly.pdbx_strand_id
1 'polypeptide(L)'
;DCGTLNFGGDEIFENTENTIKYFGQKMIERGIKPELEVFDKSMIEMALRLHKKGYIADPMHFDFVMGVNGGIGGDIRDFVFLRGSIPADATYTVAGVGRYEFPLAALAIIDGGHVRVGFEDNVYLSKGVPAKSNGELVEKVVRMAKEFGREVATPDEARRILGLKK
;
A
#
# COMPACT_ATOMS: atom_id res chain seq x y z
N ASP A 1 -2.97 -9.13 -2.81
CA ASP A 1 -1.72 -9.32 -3.61
C ASP A 1 -2.01 -9.49 -5.08
N CYS A 2 -1.36 -8.66 -5.91
CA CYS A 2 -1.61 -8.62 -7.35
C CYS A 2 -0.56 -9.39 -8.19
N GLY A 3 0.24 -10.26 -7.57
CA GLY A 3 1.19 -11.13 -8.28
C GLY A 3 2.08 -11.96 -7.37
N THR A 4 2.88 -12.84 -7.99
CA THR A 4 3.85 -13.70 -7.30
C THR A 4 5.22 -13.02 -7.22
N LEU A 5 5.93 -13.19 -6.10
CA LEU A 5 7.31 -12.76 -5.92
C LEU A 5 8.11 -13.69 -5.01
N ASN A 6 9.45 -13.57 -5.04
CA ASN A 6 10.28 -14.06 -3.94
C ASN A 6 10.02 -13.21 -2.70
N PHE A 7 10.00 -13.82 -1.52
CA PHE A 7 9.72 -13.11 -0.28
C PHE A 7 10.71 -13.52 0.82
N GLY A 8 11.50 -12.57 1.30
CA GLY A 8 12.49 -12.81 2.35
C GLY A 8 13.78 -13.44 1.83
N GLY A 9 13.74 -14.65 1.29
CA GLY A 9 14.94 -15.30 0.72
C GLY A 9 14.70 -16.72 0.21
N ASP A 10 14.03 -17.53 1.04
CA ASP A 10 13.79 -18.95 0.74
C ASP A 10 12.34 -19.23 0.30
N GLU A 11 11.44 -18.25 0.41
CA GLU A 11 10.02 -18.42 0.16
C GLU A 11 9.57 -17.73 -1.14
N ILE A 12 8.49 -18.28 -1.71
CA ILE A 12 7.75 -17.68 -2.82
C ILE A 12 6.38 -17.29 -2.29
N PHE A 13 6.05 -16.01 -2.37
CA PHE A 13 4.71 -15.56 -2.09
C PHE A 13 3.85 -15.72 -3.36
N GLU A 14 3.19 -16.87 -3.49
CA GLU A 14 2.48 -17.26 -4.71
C GLU A 14 1.06 -16.66 -4.79
N ASN A 15 0.83 -15.86 -5.84
CA ASN A 15 -0.50 -15.37 -6.21
C ASN A 15 -0.69 -15.45 -7.72
N THR A 16 -1.14 -16.62 -8.17
CA THR A 16 -1.43 -16.85 -9.60
C THR A 16 -2.54 -15.94 -10.12
N GLU A 17 -2.60 -15.71 -11.44
CA GLU A 17 -3.71 -14.96 -12.05
C GLU A 17 -5.09 -15.55 -11.70
N ASN A 18 -5.20 -16.89 -11.59
CA ASN A 18 -6.46 -17.53 -11.22
C ASN A 18 -6.84 -17.24 -9.78
N THR A 19 -5.87 -17.22 -8.87
CA THR A 19 -6.05 -16.80 -7.47
C THR A 19 -6.56 -15.36 -7.40
N ILE A 20 -5.92 -14.45 -8.13
CA ILE A 20 -6.30 -13.02 -8.15
C ILE A 20 -7.72 -12.85 -8.70
N LYS A 21 -8.06 -13.53 -9.81
CA LYS A 21 -9.40 -13.52 -10.39
C LYS A 21 -10.45 -14.03 -9.41
N TYR A 22 -10.17 -15.14 -8.75
CA TYR A 22 -11.08 -15.76 -7.79
C TYR A 22 -11.39 -14.80 -6.64
N PHE A 23 -10.37 -14.20 -6.01
CA PHE A 23 -10.60 -13.24 -4.93
C PHE A 23 -11.27 -11.97 -5.42
N GLY A 24 -10.88 -11.43 -6.57
CA GLY A 24 -11.50 -10.26 -7.17
C GLY A 24 -13.01 -10.45 -7.40
N GLN A 25 -13.41 -11.58 -7.97
CA GLN A 25 -14.83 -11.94 -8.12
C GLN A 25 -15.54 -12.07 -6.77
N LYS A 26 -14.94 -12.77 -5.80
CA LYS A 26 -15.54 -12.95 -4.47
C LYS A 26 -15.70 -11.63 -3.72
N MET A 27 -14.80 -10.68 -3.92
CA MET A 27 -14.90 -9.34 -3.35
C MET A 27 -16.03 -8.53 -4.01
N ILE A 28 -16.14 -8.56 -5.34
CA ILE A 28 -17.26 -7.92 -6.08
C ILE A 28 -18.61 -8.49 -5.63
N GLU A 29 -18.77 -9.81 -5.59
CA GLU A 29 -20.00 -10.49 -5.16
C GLU A 29 -20.43 -10.09 -3.74
N ARG A 30 -19.48 -9.75 -2.87
CA ARG A 30 -19.71 -9.40 -1.47
C ARG A 30 -19.73 -7.89 -1.21
N GLY A 31 -19.53 -7.07 -2.23
CA GLY A 31 -19.41 -5.61 -2.07
C GLY A 31 -18.20 -5.19 -1.23
N ILE A 32 -17.12 -5.97 -1.25
CA ILE A 32 -15.86 -5.67 -0.57
C ILE A 32 -14.96 -4.93 -1.56
N LYS A 33 -14.44 -3.77 -1.15
CA LYS A 33 -13.44 -3.05 -1.93
C LYS A 33 -12.06 -3.69 -1.72
N PRO A 34 -11.35 -4.12 -2.78
CA PRO A 34 -9.98 -4.57 -2.66
C PRO A 34 -9.03 -3.39 -2.41
N GLU A 35 -8.02 -3.62 -1.58
CA GLU A 35 -6.75 -2.91 -1.61
C GLU A 35 -5.79 -3.72 -2.49
N LEU A 36 -5.25 -3.09 -3.53
CA LEU A 36 -4.44 -3.73 -4.55
C LEU A 36 -2.97 -3.69 -4.14
N GLU A 37 -2.58 -4.66 -3.32
CA GLU A 37 -1.19 -4.86 -2.88
C GLU A 37 -0.26 -5.12 -4.07
N VAL A 38 0.73 -4.24 -4.26
CA VAL A 38 1.72 -4.32 -5.34
C VAL A 38 3.14 -4.22 -4.78
N PHE A 39 3.93 -5.25 -5.07
CA PHE A 39 5.35 -5.35 -4.68
C PHE A 39 6.30 -5.02 -5.85
N ASP A 40 5.76 -4.84 -7.05
CA ASP A 40 6.49 -4.51 -8.28
C ASP A 40 5.53 -3.86 -9.30
N LYS A 41 6.07 -3.13 -10.26
CA LYS A 41 5.32 -2.51 -11.36
C LYS A 41 4.52 -3.53 -12.17
N SER A 42 5.04 -4.75 -12.34
CA SER A 42 4.32 -5.81 -13.07
C SER A 42 2.96 -6.14 -12.44
N MET A 43 2.82 -5.97 -11.11
CA MET A 43 1.57 -6.22 -10.39
C MET A 43 0.53 -5.11 -10.61
N ILE A 44 0.98 -3.86 -10.84
CA ILE A 44 0.10 -2.79 -11.29
C ILE A 44 -0.46 -3.13 -12.67
N GLU A 45 0.39 -3.57 -13.62
CA GLU A 45 -0.05 -3.98 -14.96
C GLU A 45 -1.04 -5.16 -14.90
N MET A 46 -0.79 -6.12 -14.01
CA MET A 46 -1.70 -7.23 -13.74
C MET A 46 -3.08 -6.73 -13.28
N ALA A 47 -3.12 -5.85 -12.27
CA ALA A 47 -4.35 -5.28 -11.75
C ALA A 47 -5.12 -4.49 -12.81
N LEU A 48 -4.45 -3.63 -13.59
CA LEU A 48 -5.08 -2.84 -14.65
C LEU A 48 -5.68 -3.73 -15.75
N ARG A 49 -4.98 -4.80 -16.14
CA ARG A 49 -5.50 -5.75 -17.13
C ARG A 49 -6.69 -6.54 -16.58
N LEU A 50 -6.67 -6.95 -15.32
CA LEU A 50 -7.77 -7.69 -14.70
C LEU A 50 -8.99 -6.80 -14.41
N HIS A 51 -8.77 -5.52 -14.10
CA HIS A 51 -9.82 -4.50 -14.06
C HIS A 51 -10.54 -4.38 -15.40
N LYS A 52 -9.81 -4.23 -16.53
CA LYS A 52 -10.40 -4.21 -17.88
C LYS A 52 -11.21 -5.46 -18.22
N LYS A 53 -10.93 -6.59 -17.57
CA LYS A 53 -11.64 -7.86 -17.73
C LYS A 53 -12.80 -8.05 -16.75
N GLY A 54 -13.08 -7.07 -15.88
CA GLY A 54 -14.18 -7.10 -14.92
C GLY A 54 -13.91 -7.91 -13.64
N TYR A 55 -12.64 -8.26 -13.35
CA TYR A 55 -12.29 -9.00 -12.13
C TYR A 55 -11.96 -8.07 -10.95
N ILE A 56 -11.71 -6.79 -11.20
CA ILE A 56 -11.41 -5.77 -10.18
C ILE A 56 -12.31 -4.57 -10.47
N ALA A 57 -13.06 -4.12 -9.46
CA ALA A 57 -13.98 -2.99 -9.56
C ALA A 57 -13.27 -1.64 -9.36
N ASP A 58 -13.87 -0.58 -9.89
CA ASP A 58 -13.54 0.81 -9.64
C ASP A 58 -14.25 1.36 -8.38
N PRO A 59 -13.79 2.49 -7.80
CA PRO A 59 -12.48 3.09 -8.02
C PRO A 59 -11.36 2.24 -7.41
N MET A 60 -10.20 2.18 -8.07
CA MET A 60 -9.06 1.39 -7.60
C MET A 60 -8.31 2.08 -6.46
N HIS A 61 -7.84 1.28 -5.49
CA HIS A 61 -6.93 1.70 -4.43
C HIS A 61 -5.72 0.76 -4.44
N PHE A 62 -4.51 1.30 -4.59
CA PHE A 62 -3.26 0.54 -4.61
C PHE A 62 -2.52 0.67 -3.29
N ASP A 63 -1.88 -0.40 -2.80
CA ASP A 63 -0.89 -0.30 -1.73
C ASP A 63 0.49 -0.66 -2.28
N PHE A 64 1.42 0.28 -2.19
CA PHE A 64 2.80 0.11 -2.64
C PHE A 64 3.62 -0.48 -1.50
N VAL A 65 3.83 -1.80 -1.55
CA VAL A 65 4.61 -2.51 -0.54
C VAL A 65 6.07 -2.55 -0.96
N MET A 66 6.89 -1.70 -0.34
CA MET A 66 8.23 -1.38 -0.80
C MET A 66 9.31 -1.78 0.20
N GLY A 67 10.44 -2.28 -0.31
CA GLY A 67 11.60 -2.65 0.51
C GLY A 67 11.59 -4.07 1.07
N VAL A 68 10.64 -4.91 0.65
CA VAL A 68 10.65 -6.35 0.88
C VAL A 68 11.83 -6.99 0.16
N ASN A 69 12.53 -7.94 0.80
CA ASN A 69 13.55 -8.71 0.09
C ASN A 69 12.89 -9.61 -0.97
N GLY A 70 13.18 -9.35 -2.25
CA GLY A 70 12.56 -10.02 -3.40
C GLY A 70 11.48 -9.19 -4.11
N GLY A 71 11.08 -8.04 -3.56
CA GLY A 71 10.22 -7.05 -4.21
C GLY A 71 11.00 -5.81 -4.67
N ILE A 72 10.26 -4.77 -5.05
CA ILE A 72 10.81 -3.46 -5.42
C ILE A 72 11.54 -2.79 -4.24
N GLY A 73 12.56 -1.99 -4.55
CA GLY A 73 13.31 -1.21 -3.58
C GLY A 73 12.45 -0.17 -2.84
N GLY A 74 12.94 0.28 -1.68
CA GLY A 74 12.30 1.30 -0.84
C GLY A 74 12.77 2.73 -1.12
N ASP A 75 13.49 2.95 -2.22
CA ASP A 75 14.09 4.25 -2.54
C ASP A 75 13.09 5.21 -3.19
N ILE A 76 13.35 6.52 -3.08
CA ILE A 76 12.49 7.58 -3.64
C ILE A 76 12.25 7.37 -5.15
N ARG A 77 13.28 6.93 -5.88
CA ARG A 77 13.18 6.65 -7.31
C ARG A 77 12.10 5.63 -7.61
N ASP A 78 12.05 4.56 -6.82
CA ASP A 78 11.10 3.47 -6.99
C ASP A 78 9.68 3.92 -6.62
N PHE A 79 9.55 4.74 -5.57
CA PHE A 79 8.28 5.35 -5.19
C PHE A 79 7.70 6.20 -6.33
N VAL A 80 8.50 7.11 -6.89
CA VAL A 80 8.09 7.98 -8.00
C VAL A 80 7.70 7.14 -9.22
N PHE A 81 8.46 6.07 -9.49
CA PHE A 81 8.18 5.16 -10.60
C PHE A 81 6.82 4.44 -10.43
N LEU A 82 6.52 3.88 -9.26
CA LEU A 82 5.22 3.25 -8.98
C LEU A 82 4.08 4.28 -8.98
N ARG A 83 4.31 5.45 -8.38
CA ARG A 83 3.31 6.53 -8.36
C ARG A 83 2.92 6.98 -9.76
N GLY A 84 3.90 7.15 -10.66
CA GLY A 84 3.66 7.50 -12.07
C GLY A 84 3.07 6.36 -12.91
N SER A 85 2.88 5.18 -12.31
CA SER A 85 2.50 3.95 -13.00
C SER A 85 1.04 3.53 -12.78
N ILE A 86 0.32 4.20 -11.88
CA ILE A 86 -1.12 3.99 -11.63
C ILE A 86 -1.97 5.07 -12.34
N PRO A 87 -3.27 4.81 -12.59
CA PRO A 87 -4.18 5.83 -13.11
C PRO A 87 -4.25 7.08 -12.22
N ALA A 88 -4.48 8.24 -12.84
CA ALA A 88 -4.48 9.52 -12.13
C ALA A 88 -5.64 9.67 -11.13
N ASP A 89 -6.75 8.95 -11.36
CA ASP A 89 -7.95 8.89 -10.53
C ASP A 89 -7.90 7.78 -9.46
N ALA A 90 -6.88 6.93 -9.48
CA ALA A 90 -6.68 5.93 -8.44
C ALA A 90 -6.07 6.56 -7.18
N THR A 91 -6.52 6.08 -6.02
CA THR A 91 -5.89 6.41 -4.73
C THR A 91 -4.79 5.39 -4.44
N TYR A 92 -3.82 5.75 -3.58
CA TYR A 92 -2.79 4.83 -3.18
C TYR A 92 -2.34 5.03 -1.73
N THR A 93 -1.86 3.95 -1.13
CA THR A 93 -1.15 3.87 0.15
C THR A 93 0.28 3.42 -0.11
N VAL A 94 1.21 3.76 0.78
CA VAL A 94 2.54 3.15 0.80
C VAL A 94 2.77 2.44 2.13
N ALA A 95 3.27 1.21 2.03
CA ALA A 95 3.81 0.41 3.12
C ALA A 95 5.34 0.26 2.94
N GLY A 96 6.11 0.90 3.80
CA GLY A 96 7.57 0.80 3.77
C GLY A 96 8.07 -0.25 4.76
N VAL A 97 8.78 -1.27 4.28
CA VAL A 97 9.26 -2.35 5.16
C VAL A 97 10.53 -1.96 5.92
N GLY A 98 10.51 -2.19 7.23
CA GLY A 98 11.61 -1.94 8.16
C GLY A 98 12.08 -0.49 8.12
N ARG A 99 13.34 -0.28 7.70
CA ARG A 99 13.95 1.06 7.68
C ARG A 99 13.28 2.05 6.73
N TYR A 100 12.46 1.56 5.79
CA TYR A 100 11.80 2.39 4.79
C TYR A 100 10.45 2.96 5.24
N GLU A 101 9.87 2.48 6.35
CA GLU A 101 8.53 2.87 6.82
C GLU A 101 8.35 4.39 6.90
N PHE A 102 9.17 5.08 7.69
CA PHE A 102 9.01 6.52 7.90
C PHE A 102 9.44 7.40 6.72
N PRO A 103 10.57 7.13 6.03
CA PRO A 103 10.91 7.89 4.83
C PRO A 103 9.82 7.83 3.75
N LEU A 104 9.26 6.64 3.49
CA LEU A 104 8.20 6.47 2.51
C LEU A 104 6.86 7.06 2.97
N ALA A 105 6.53 6.97 4.26
CA ALA A 105 5.39 7.67 4.84
C ALA A 105 5.47 9.19 4.58
N ALA A 106 6.64 9.80 4.78
CA ALA A 106 6.84 11.22 4.50
C ALA A 106 6.66 11.56 3.01
N LEU A 107 7.17 10.72 2.09
CA LEU A 107 6.96 10.91 0.65
C LEU A 107 5.48 10.82 0.27
N ALA A 108 4.76 9.83 0.77
CA ALA A 108 3.33 9.68 0.51
C ALA A 108 2.53 10.88 1.06
N ILE A 109 2.89 11.38 2.25
CA ILE A 109 2.29 12.60 2.83
C ILE A 109 2.48 13.79 1.90
N ILE A 110 3.69 14.03 1.40
CA ILE A 110 4.04 15.16 0.54
C ILE A 110 3.41 15.04 -0.86
N ASP A 111 3.40 13.85 -1.45
CA ASP A 111 2.87 13.61 -2.81
C ASP A 111 1.34 13.61 -2.88
N GLY A 112 0.66 13.35 -1.75
CA GLY A 112 -0.80 13.31 -1.68
C GLY A 112 -1.40 11.92 -1.47
N GLY A 113 -0.59 10.89 -1.28
CA GLY A 113 -1.02 9.51 -0.98
C GLY A 113 -1.33 9.23 0.48
N HIS A 114 -1.67 7.99 0.78
CA HIS A 114 -1.95 7.50 2.14
C HIS A 114 -0.77 6.70 2.71
N VAL A 115 -0.80 6.46 4.01
CA VAL A 115 0.33 5.86 4.74
C VAL A 115 -0.14 4.64 5.52
N ARG A 116 0.63 3.55 5.42
CA ARG A 116 0.54 2.39 6.27
C ARG A 116 1.75 2.33 7.21
N VAL A 117 1.51 2.00 8.48
CA VAL A 117 2.52 1.72 9.49
C VAL A 117 2.04 0.63 10.43
N GLY A 118 2.97 -0.09 11.04
CA GLY A 118 2.66 -1.10 12.05
C GLY A 118 3.76 -2.12 12.24
N PHE A 119 3.64 -2.92 13.30
CA PHE A 119 4.55 -4.01 13.63
C PHE A 119 4.62 -5.11 12.57
N GLU A 120 3.65 -5.17 11.67
CA GLU A 120 3.71 -6.01 10.47
C GLU A 120 4.89 -5.61 9.57
N ASP A 121 5.12 -4.30 9.41
CA ASP A 121 6.11 -3.77 8.48
C ASP A 121 7.41 -3.36 9.19
N ASN A 122 7.33 -2.87 10.43
CA ASN A 122 8.47 -2.35 11.19
C ASN A 122 8.25 -2.40 12.71
N VAL A 123 9.28 -2.85 13.45
CA VAL A 123 9.26 -2.93 14.93
C VAL A 123 10.10 -1.85 15.63
N TYR A 124 10.68 -0.90 14.89
CA TYR A 124 11.59 0.13 15.43
C TYR A 124 11.05 1.55 15.23
N LEU A 125 11.01 2.36 16.29
CA LEU A 125 10.69 3.79 16.21
C LEU A 125 11.80 4.59 15.54
N SER A 126 13.05 4.19 15.77
CA SER A 126 14.27 4.72 15.13
C SER A 126 15.36 3.66 15.17
N LYS A 127 16.49 3.90 14.49
CA LYS A 127 17.62 2.94 14.47
C LYS A 127 18.01 2.53 15.90
N GLY A 128 17.84 1.24 16.21
CA GLY A 128 18.18 0.66 17.52
C GLY A 128 17.19 0.95 18.66
N VAL A 129 16.04 1.59 18.38
CA VAL A 129 15.01 1.88 19.39
C VAL A 129 13.72 1.15 19.00
N PRO A 130 13.41 0.00 19.65
CA PRO A 130 12.14 -0.68 19.43
C PRO A 130 10.95 0.22 19.76
N ALA A 131 9.90 0.16 18.95
CA ALA A 131 8.64 0.81 19.27
C ALA A 131 7.90 -0.01 20.34
N LYS A 132 7.28 0.67 21.30
CA LYS A 132 6.56 0.05 22.42
C LYS A 132 5.16 -0.40 22.04
N SER A 133 4.58 0.20 21.01
CA SER A 133 3.26 -0.16 20.48
C SER A 133 3.11 0.29 19.03
N ASN A 134 2.13 -0.28 18.31
CA ASN A 134 1.66 0.28 17.03
C ASN A 134 1.26 1.76 17.17
N GLY A 135 0.73 2.16 18.33
CA GLY A 135 0.37 3.54 18.62
C GLY A 135 1.55 4.51 18.51
N GLU A 136 2.76 4.13 18.92
CA GLU A 136 3.94 4.99 18.80
C GLU A 136 4.36 5.20 17.32
N LEU A 137 4.17 4.19 16.47
CA LEU A 137 4.40 4.30 15.02
C LEU A 137 3.38 5.25 14.38
N VAL A 138 2.09 5.07 14.71
CA VAL A 138 0.99 5.95 14.27
C VAL A 138 1.23 7.39 14.72
N GLU A 139 1.54 7.62 16.00
CA GLU A 139 1.82 8.95 16.54
C GLU A 139 2.96 9.64 15.81
N LYS A 140 4.00 8.90 15.40
CA LYS A 140 5.10 9.46 14.62
C LYS A 140 4.64 9.92 13.24
N VAL A 141 3.81 9.15 12.53
CA VAL A 141 3.22 9.57 11.25
C VAL A 141 2.29 10.76 11.42
N VAL A 142 1.45 10.77 12.46
CA VAL A 142 0.57 11.90 12.76
C VAL A 142 1.37 13.19 12.98
N ARG A 143 2.51 13.13 13.69
CA ARG A 143 3.41 14.28 13.83
C ARG A 143 3.95 14.73 12.47
N MET A 144 4.47 13.82 11.64
CA MET A 144 4.98 14.15 10.30
C MET A 144 3.89 14.81 9.43
N ALA A 145 2.67 14.27 9.43
CA ALA A 145 1.56 14.83 8.66
C ALA A 145 1.24 16.27 9.08
N LYS A 146 1.23 16.56 10.38
CA LYS A 146 1.03 17.91 10.93
C LYS A 146 2.14 18.87 10.53
N GLU A 147 3.40 18.45 10.56
CA GLU A 147 4.54 19.29 10.13
C GLU A 147 4.41 19.71 8.65
N PHE A 148 3.79 18.87 7.81
CA PHE A 148 3.52 19.18 6.40
C PHE A 148 2.15 19.81 6.15
N GLY A 149 1.40 20.16 7.20
CA GLY A 149 0.08 20.79 7.08
C GLY A 149 -1.01 19.88 6.51
N ARG A 150 -0.85 18.56 6.63
CA ARG A 150 -1.81 17.56 6.15
C ARG A 150 -2.58 16.94 7.31
N GLU A 151 -3.87 17.23 7.38
CA GLU A 151 -4.75 16.69 8.41
C GLU A 151 -4.95 15.17 8.29
N VAL A 152 -5.11 14.52 9.43
CA VAL A 152 -5.35 13.07 9.52
C VAL A 152 -6.83 12.79 9.33
N ALA A 153 -7.16 11.98 8.32
CA ALA A 153 -8.54 11.63 8.02
C ALA A 153 -9.21 10.89 9.20
N THR A 154 -10.42 11.32 9.55
CA THR A 154 -11.34 10.55 10.38
C THR A 154 -11.79 9.26 9.65
N PRO A 155 -12.33 8.26 10.37
CA PRO A 155 -12.88 7.07 9.72
C PRO A 155 -13.96 7.37 8.66
N ASP A 156 -14.79 8.39 8.88
CA ASP A 156 -15.83 8.81 7.92
C ASP A 156 -15.22 9.46 6.67
N GLU A 157 -14.14 10.24 6.82
CA GLU A 157 -13.39 10.78 5.69
C GLU A 157 -12.69 9.70 4.90
N ALA A 158 -12.02 8.76 5.58
CA ALA A 158 -11.38 7.61 4.94
C ALA A 158 -12.40 6.80 4.11
N ARG A 159 -13.60 6.54 4.65
CA ARG A 159 -14.68 5.88 3.90
C ARG A 159 -15.06 6.66 2.64
N ARG A 160 -15.19 7.98 2.72
CA ARG A 160 -15.50 8.82 1.54
C ARG A 160 -14.39 8.77 0.50
N ILE A 161 -13.13 8.91 0.91
CA ILE A 161 -11.96 8.86 0.03
C ILE A 161 -11.90 7.51 -0.70
N LEU A 162 -12.13 6.42 0.02
CA LEU A 162 -12.09 5.06 -0.52
C LEU A 162 -13.39 4.65 -1.24
N GLY A 163 -14.45 5.46 -1.21
CA GLY A 163 -15.75 5.09 -1.79
C GLY A 163 -16.47 3.96 -1.07
N LEU A 164 -16.25 3.79 0.23
CA LEU A 164 -16.90 2.78 1.06
C LEU A 164 -18.26 3.27 1.57
N LYS A 165 -19.24 2.36 1.58
CA LYS A 165 -20.57 2.61 2.18
C LYS A 165 -20.49 2.62 3.71
N LYS A 166 -21.41 3.33 4.35
CA LYS A 166 -21.61 3.28 5.82
C LYS A 166 -22.27 1.97 6.22
#